data_AF-A0A166AA15-F1
#
_entry.id   AF-A0A166AA15-F1
#
_cell.length_a   1.000
_cell.length_b   1.000
_cell.length_c   1.000
_cell.angle_alpha   90.00
_cell.angle_beta   90.00
_cell.angle_gamma   90.00
#
_symmetry.space_group_name_H-M   'P 1'
#
loop_
_entity.id
_entity.type
_entity.pdbx_description
1 polymer ?
#
loop_
_entity_poly.entity_id
_entity_poly.type
_entity_poly.pdbx_seq_one_letter_code
_entity_poly.pdbx_strand_id
1 'polypeptide(L)' 'MVINQLETNLQAITTTIAHLEKNDSCNEKTLKSLKEERDRLLKELKIE' A
#
# COMPACT_ATOMS: atom_id res chain seq x y z
N MET A 1 1.37 -19.76 -12.87
CA MET A 1 1.82 -18.36 -12.77
C MET A 1 2.35 -18.19 -11.36
N VAL A 2 3.63 -17.85 -11.17
CA VAL A 2 4.15 -17.62 -9.82
C VAL A 2 3.55 -16.30 -9.37
N ILE A 3 2.71 -16.34 -8.34
CA ILE A 3 2.15 -15.12 -7.75
C ILE A 3 3.34 -14.38 -7.13
N ASN A 4 3.68 -13.20 -7.67
CA ASN A 4 4.67 -12.34 -7.05
C ASN A 4 4.03 -11.78 -5.76
N GLN A 5 4.46 -12.30 -4.61
CA GLN A 5 3.93 -11.93 -3.32
C GLN A 5 4.07 -10.42 -3.06
N LEU A 6 5.15 -9.79 -3.56
CA LEU A 6 5.38 -8.36 -3.43
C LEU A 6 4.36 -7.54 -4.22
N GLU A 7 4.02 -7.95 -5.45
CA GLU A 7 2.99 -7.29 -6.26
C GLU A 7 1.60 -7.43 -5.62
N THR A 8 1.29 -8.61 -5.07
CA THR A 8 0.04 -8.86 -4.36
C THR A 8 -0.07 -7.97 -3.11
N ASN A 9 1.02 -7.85 -2.34
CA ASN A 9 1.07 -7.00 -1.17
C ASN A 9 0.93 -5.51 -1.54
N LEU A 10 1.61 -5.07 -2.61
CA LEU A 10 1.50 -3.69 -3.11
C LEU A 10 0.06 -3.35 -3.50
N GLN A 11 -0.62 -4.26 -4.19
CA GLN A 11 -2.01 -4.09 -4.60
C GLN A 11 -2.95 -4.02 -3.39
N ALA A 12 -2.76 -4.89 -2.40
CA ALA A 12 -3.54 -4.91 -1.17
C ALA A 12 -3.40 -3.60 -0.38
N ILE A 13 -2.16 -3.13 -0.17
CA ILE A 13 -1.89 -1.87 0.55
C ILE A 13 -2.48 -0.68 -0.21
N THR A 14 -2.32 -0.61 -1.53
CA THR A 14 -2.87 0.47 -2.35
C THR A 14 -4.40 0.53 -2.26
N THR A 15 -5.07 -0.62 -2.35
CA THR A 15 -6.53 -0.73 -2.21
C THR A 15 -7.00 -0.31 -0.82
N THR A 16 -6.24 -0.70 0.20
CA THR A 16 -6.54 -0.37 1.61
C THR A 16 -6.41 1.13 1.86
N ILE A 17 -5.35 1.78 1.37
CA ILE A 17 -5.18 3.23 1.46
C ILE A 17 -6.37 3.95 0.80
N ALA A 18 -6.74 3.56 -0.42
CA ALA A 18 -7.86 4.19 -1.13
C ALA A 18 -9.20 4.02 -0.40
N HIS A 19 -9.43 2.86 0.23
CA HIS A 19 -10.62 2.63 1.05
C HIS A 19 -10.61 3.49 2.31
N LEU A 20 -9.46 3.63 2.96
CA LEU A 20 -9.28 4.45 4.15
C LEU A 20 -9.36 5.95 3.85
N GLU A 21 -8.85 6.42 2.71
CA GLU A 21 -8.97 7.83 2.30
C GLU A 21 -10.41 8.23 1.96
N LYS A 22 -11.23 7.27 1.49
CA LYS A 22 -12.66 7.49 1.25
C LYS A 22 -13.49 7.51 2.53
N ASN A 23 -13.03 6.85 3.57
CA ASN A 23 -13.69 6.85 4.87
C ASN A 23 -13.04 7.95 5.73
N ASP A 24 -13.68 9.12 5.83
CA ASP A 24 -13.26 10.31 6.61
C ASP A 24 -12.87 10.05 8.08
N SER A 25 -13.05 8.83 8.59
CA SER A 25 -12.67 8.39 9.93
C SER A 25 -11.28 7.77 10.03
N CYS A 26 -10.45 7.77 8.98
CA CYS A 26 -9.15 7.12 9.06
C CYS A 26 -8.13 7.95 9.86
N ASN A 27 -7.46 7.28 10.81
CA ASN A 27 -6.36 7.86 11.57
C ASN A 27 -5.18 8.17 10.64
N GLU A 28 -4.80 9.45 10.55
CA GLU A 28 -3.71 9.95 9.72
C GLU A 28 -2.38 9.20 9.96
N LYS A 29 -2.12 8.77 11.21
CA LYS A 29 -0.93 7.97 11.52
C LYS A 29 -0.94 6.62 10.81
N THR A 30 -2.07 5.93 10.80
CA THR A 30 -2.22 4.64 10.12
C THR A 30 -2.07 4.81 8.61
N LEU A 31 -2.68 5.86 8.04
CA LEU A 31 -2.58 6.17 6.63
C LEU A 31 -1.13 6.46 6.21
N LYS A 32 -0.39 7.20 7.04
CA LYS A 32 1.02 7.51 6.82
C LYS A 32 1.89 6.24 6.82
N SER A 33 1.73 5.38 7.82
CA SER A 33 2.48 4.12 7.88
C SER A 33 2.23 3.22 6.66
N LEU A 34 0.98 3.12 6.19
CA LEU A 34 0.62 2.35 5.00
C LEU A 34 1.24 2.94 3.73
N LYS A 35 1.27 4.28 3.60
CA LYS A 35 1.94 4.94 2.47
C LYS A 35 3.45 4.70 2.47
N GLU A 36 4.10 4.76 3.64
CA GLU A 36 5.53 4.45 3.77
C GLU A 36 5.85 3.00 3.38
N GLU A 37 4.98 2.06 3.75
CA GLU A 37 5.15 0.64 3.39
C GLU A 37 4.92 0.38 1.90
N ARG A 38 3.91 1.02 1.28
CA ARG A 38 3.73 1.03 -0.17
C ARG A 38 4.99 1.54 -0.89
N ASP A 39 5.57 2.65 -0.42
CA ASP A 39 6.75 3.25 -1.04
C ASP A 39 8.00 2.36 -0.89
N ARG A 40 8.11 1.61 0.22
CA ARG A 40 9.12 0.56 0.38
C ARG A 40 8.94 -0.57 -0.64
N LEU A 41 7.72 -1.09 -0.79
CA LEU A 41 7.42 -2.15 -1.76
C LEU A 41 7.66 -1.71 -3.22
N LEU A 42 7.32 -0.46 -3.57
CA LEU A 42 7.61 0.11 -4.90
C LEU A 42 9.12 0.10 -5.20
N LYS A 43 9.94 0.51 -4.22
CA LYS A 43 11.41 0.46 -4.33
C LYS A 43 11.94 -0.96 -4.47
N GLU A 44 11.42 -1.91 -3.69
CA GLU A 44 11.83 -3.32 -3.77
C GLU A 44 11.48 -3.95 -5.12
N LEU A 45 10.32 -3.59 -5.68
CA LEU A 45 9.87 -4.02 -7.00
C LEU A 45 10.59 -3.27 -8.14
N LYS A 46 11.39 -2.24 -7.84
CA LYS A 46 12.00 -1.32 -8.82
C LYS A 46 10.98 -0.70 -9.77
N ILE A 47 9.80 -0.40 -9.24
CA ILE A 47 8.73 0.31 -9.93
C ILE A 47 8.79 1.74 -9.40
N GLU A 48 9.37 2.64 -10.20
CA GLU A 48 9.59 4.06 -9.90
C GLU A 48 8.44 4.96 -10.35
#